data_AF-A0A835UDZ4-F1
#
_entry.id   AF-A0A835UDZ4-F1
#
_cell.length_a   1.000
_cell.length_b   1.000
_cell.length_c   1.000
_cell.angle_alpha   90.00
_cell.angle_beta   90.00
_cell.angle_gamma   90.00
#
_symmetry.space_group_name_H-M   'P 1'
#
loop_
_entity.id
_entity.type
_entity.pdbx_description
1 polymer ?
#
loop_
_entity_poly.entity_id
_entity_poly.type
_entity_poly.pdbx_seq_one_letter_code
_entity_poly.pdbx_strand_id
1 'polypeptide(L)'
;MFALVFLWFGISVPLVFVGSYLGFKKPADDEPVKTNKIPRQIPEQAWYMRPAFAILVGGILPFGAVFIELFFILTSIWLNQFYYIFGFLFIVFVILLITCAEITIVLCYFQLCSEDYRWWWRSYLTAGSSAIYLFSYAVFYFFTKLEITKVVSGILYFGYMSIVSYAFFVLTGTIGFYACLWFVRKIYSSVKID
;
A
#
# COMPACT_ATOMS: atom_id res chain seq x y z
N MET A 1 -5.66 -27.67 -12.55
CA MET A 1 -6.89 -27.20 -11.87
C MET A 1 -6.99 -27.71 -10.43
N PHE A 2 -6.91 -29.02 -10.18
CA PHE A 2 -6.92 -29.59 -8.81
C PHE A 2 -5.81 -29.05 -7.88
N ALA A 3 -4.59 -28.82 -8.37
CA ALA A 3 -3.52 -28.22 -7.58
C ALA A 3 -3.83 -26.80 -7.10
N LEU A 4 -4.51 -25.98 -7.92
CA LEU A 4 -4.94 -24.63 -7.54
C LEU A 4 -6.03 -24.69 -6.47
N VAL A 5 -6.99 -25.61 -6.61
CA VAL A 5 -8.03 -25.84 -5.60
C VAL A 5 -7.40 -26.28 -4.28
N PHE A 6 -6.41 -27.19 -4.31
CA PHE A 6 -5.72 -27.63 -3.10
C PHE A 6 -4.88 -26.52 -2.46
N LEU A 7 -4.19 -25.69 -3.23
CA LEU A 7 -3.49 -24.51 -2.71
C LEU A 7 -4.45 -23.51 -2.06
N TRP A 8 -5.59 -23.27 -2.70
CA TRP A 8 -6.57 -22.32 -2.19
C TRP A 8 -7.24 -22.82 -0.90
N PHE A 9 -7.74 -24.05 -0.87
CA PHE A 9 -8.40 -24.61 0.31
C PHE A 9 -7.42 -25.14 1.37
N GLY A 10 -6.27 -25.67 0.97
CA GLY A 10 -5.29 -26.27 1.87
C GLY A 10 -4.33 -25.29 2.51
N ILE A 11 -4.08 -24.13 1.87
CA ILE A 11 -3.18 -23.10 2.42
C ILE A 11 -3.94 -21.82 2.74
N SER A 12 -4.65 -21.22 1.79
CA SER A 12 -5.28 -19.91 2.01
C SER A 12 -6.36 -19.95 3.10
N VAL A 13 -7.28 -20.92 3.04
CA VAL A 13 -8.36 -21.04 4.04
C VAL A 13 -7.80 -21.22 5.47
N PRO A 14 -6.90 -22.18 5.74
CA PRO A 14 -6.26 -22.30 7.05
C PRO A 14 -5.50 -21.04 7.48
N LEU A 15 -4.75 -20.38 6.58
CA LEU A 15 -4.04 -19.14 6.93
C LEU A 15 -5.00 -18.04 7.37
N VAL A 16 -6.14 -17.88 6.67
CA VAL A 16 -7.16 -16.89 7.02
C VAL A 16 -7.79 -17.21 8.38
N PHE A 17 -8.11 -18.49 8.64
CA PHE A 17 -8.63 -18.91 9.95
C PHE A 17 -7.63 -18.69 11.08
N VAL A 18 -6.35 -19.05 10.87
CA VAL A 18 -5.29 -18.83 11.86
C VAL A 18 -5.11 -17.33 12.11
N GLY A 19 -5.04 -16.51 11.05
CA GLY A 19 -4.92 -15.05 11.15
C GLY A 19 -6.11 -14.43 11.90
N SER A 20 -7.33 -14.87 11.59
CA SER A 20 -8.55 -14.42 12.26
C SER A 20 -8.56 -14.82 13.73
N TYR A 21 -8.21 -16.08 14.05
CA TYR A 21 -8.15 -16.57 15.43
C TYR A 21 -7.13 -15.81 16.28
N LEU A 22 -5.94 -15.53 15.74
CA LEU A 22 -4.92 -14.72 16.40
C LEU A 22 -5.39 -13.27 16.57
N GLY A 23 -6.06 -12.71 15.56
CA GLY A 23 -6.64 -11.38 15.61
C GLY A 23 -7.69 -11.23 16.72
N PHE A 24 -8.62 -12.20 16.85
CA PHE A 24 -9.66 -12.18 17.88
C PHE A 24 -9.12 -12.38 19.30
N LYS A 25 -8.01 -13.08 19.45
CA LYS A 25 -7.36 -13.29 20.76
C LYS A 25 -6.51 -12.12 21.21
N LYS A 26 -6.11 -11.22 20.30
CA LYS A 26 -5.26 -10.09 20.67
C LYS A 26 -6.10 -9.05 21.42
N PRO A 27 -5.76 -8.70 22.67
CA PRO A 27 -6.43 -7.61 23.37
C PRO A 27 -6.20 -6.28 22.64
N ALA A 28 -7.11 -5.33 22.83
CA ALA A 28 -6.89 -3.97 22.34
C ALA A 28 -5.61 -3.42 22.97
N ASP A 29 -4.67 -2.97 22.13
CA ASP A 29 -3.43 -2.37 22.61
C ASP A 29 -3.76 -1.05 23.32
N ASP A 30 -3.21 -0.85 24.52
CA ASP A 30 -3.38 0.39 25.27
C ASP A 30 -2.81 1.60 24.51
N GLU A 31 -3.46 2.75 24.65
CA GLU A 31 -2.97 4.01 24.08
C GLU A 31 -1.65 4.40 24.76
N PRO A 32 -0.61 4.80 23.99
CA PRO A 32 0.71 5.08 24.55
C PRO A 32 0.72 6.29 25.50
N VAL A 33 -0.28 7.18 25.40
CA VAL A 33 -0.41 8.39 26.20
C VAL A 33 -1.90 8.69 26.43
N LYS A 34 -2.23 9.28 27.58
CA LYS A 34 -3.57 9.80 27.85
C LYS A 34 -3.92 10.92 26.86
N THR A 35 -4.97 10.73 26.09
CA THR A 35 -5.46 11.72 25.12
C THR A 35 -6.38 12.76 25.81
N ASN A 36 -6.29 14.02 25.39
CA ASN A 36 -7.23 15.05 25.83
C ASN A 36 -8.58 14.86 25.14
N LYS A 37 -9.69 15.03 25.89
CA LYS A 37 -11.06 14.89 25.35
C LYS A 37 -11.43 15.99 24.35
N ILE A 38 -10.78 17.15 24.43
CA ILE A 38 -11.03 18.28 23.52
C ILE A 38 -9.94 18.27 22.45
N PRO A 39 -10.31 18.15 21.15
CA PRO A 39 -9.34 18.19 20.06
C PRO A 39 -8.68 19.56 19.99
N ARG A 40 -7.34 19.58 19.96
CA ARG A 40 -6.58 20.82 19.75
C ARG A 40 -6.85 21.33 18.32
N GLN A 41 -6.94 22.65 18.17
CA GLN A 41 -7.06 23.28 16.86
C GLN A 41 -5.76 23.06 16.06
N ILE A 42 -5.89 22.65 14.81
CA ILE A 42 -4.78 22.36 13.91
C ILE A 42 -4.38 23.67 13.21
N PRO A 43 -3.09 24.08 13.24
CA PRO A 43 -2.64 25.29 12.58
C PRO A 43 -2.74 25.15 11.05
N GLU A 44 -2.77 26.29 10.34
CA GLU A 44 -2.77 26.29 8.89
C GLU A 44 -1.51 25.61 8.35
N GLN A 45 -1.72 24.60 7.50
CA GLN A 45 -0.66 23.80 6.92
C GLN A 45 -0.12 24.48 5.65
N ALA A 46 1.19 24.40 5.44
CA ALA A 46 1.81 24.81 4.19
C ALA A 46 1.22 24.06 2.98
N TRP A 47 1.28 24.67 1.79
CA TRP A 47 0.64 24.15 0.59
C TRP A 47 1.06 22.71 0.23
N TYR A 48 2.34 22.37 0.42
CA TYR A 48 2.90 21.04 0.14
C TYR A 48 2.55 20.00 1.24
N MET A 49 2.12 20.45 2.42
CA MET A 49 1.63 19.59 3.49
C MET A 49 0.12 19.34 3.42
N ARG A 50 -0.57 19.91 2.41
CA ARG A 50 -1.98 19.61 2.18
C ARG A 50 -2.17 18.11 1.92
N PRO A 51 -3.20 17.46 2.52
CA PRO A 51 -3.37 16.02 2.47
C PRO A 51 -3.31 15.44 1.05
N ALA A 52 -4.06 16.03 0.11
CA ALA A 52 -4.11 15.53 -1.27
C ALA A 52 -2.74 15.55 -1.97
N PHE A 53 -1.99 16.64 -1.82
CA PHE A 53 -0.67 16.78 -2.44
C PHE A 53 0.33 15.79 -1.82
N ALA A 54 0.41 15.73 -0.49
CA ALA A 54 1.31 14.81 0.20
C ALA A 54 0.99 13.33 -0.07
N ILE A 55 -0.29 12.98 -0.18
CA ILE A 55 -0.75 11.63 -0.51
C ILE A 55 -0.30 11.24 -1.93
N LEU A 56 -0.51 12.11 -2.91
CA LEU A 56 -0.12 11.84 -4.29
C LEU A 56 1.41 11.73 -4.42
N VAL A 57 2.15 12.73 -3.94
CA VAL A 57 3.63 12.73 -4.05
C VAL A 57 4.25 11.53 -3.33
N GLY A 58 3.72 11.13 -2.17
CA GLY A 58 4.24 9.98 -1.44
C GLY A 58 4.08 8.65 -2.18
N GLY A 59 3.08 8.51 -3.05
CA GLY A 59 2.85 7.27 -3.82
C GLY A 59 3.79 7.08 -5.02
N ILE A 60 4.47 8.14 -5.46
CA ILE A 60 5.37 8.10 -6.63
C ILE A 60 6.58 7.20 -6.38
N LEU A 61 7.16 7.27 -5.18
CA LEU A 61 8.38 6.53 -4.83
C LEU A 61 8.15 5.01 -4.75
N PRO A 62 7.13 4.50 -4.03
CA PRO A 62 6.80 3.08 -4.04
C PRO A 62 6.45 2.56 -5.43
N PHE A 63 5.75 3.36 -6.26
CA PHE A 63 5.47 3.00 -7.64
C PHE A 63 6.75 2.91 -8.49
N GLY A 64 7.65 3.88 -8.35
CA GLY A 64 8.94 3.90 -9.05
C GLY A 64 9.80 2.66 -8.72
N ALA A 65 9.78 2.21 -7.46
CA ALA A 65 10.53 1.03 -7.03
C ALA A 65 10.08 -0.28 -7.73
N VAL A 66 8.82 -0.37 -8.13
CA VAL A 66 8.25 -1.57 -8.78
C VAL A 66 7.99 -1.40 -10.28
N PHE A 67 8.27 -0.21 -10.83
CA PHE A 67 7.88 0.16 -12.20
C PHE A 67 8.40 -0.82 -13.27
N ILE A 68 9.69 -1.15 -13.20
CA ILE A 68 10.34 -2.05 -14.17
C ILE A 68 9.75 -3.46 -14.08
N GLU A 69 9.53 -3.96 -12.86
CA GLU A 69 8.94 -5.28 -12.65
C GLU A 69 7.50 -5.35 -13.12
N LEU A 70 6.74 -4.27 -12.91
CA LEU A 70 5.38 -4.19 -13.37
C LEU A 70 5.28 -4.32 -14.90
N PHE A 71 6.24 -3.75 -15.64
CA PHE A 71 6.32 -3.93 -17.09
C PHE A 71 6.55 -5.40 -17.49
N PHE A 72 7.47 -6.09 -16.81
CA PHE A 72 7.73 -7.50 -17.08
C PHE A 72 6.54 -8.39 -16.73
N ILE A 73 5.87 -8.12 -15.60
CA ILE A 73 4.67 -8.84 -15.17
C ILE A 73 3.55 -8.67 -16.21
N LEU A 74 3.26 -7.43 -16.63
CA LEU A 74 2.22 -7.17 -17.63
C LEU A 74 2.52 -7.83 -18.97
N THR A 75 3.78 -7.77 -19.42
CA THR A 75 4.22 -8.44 -20.64
C THR A 75 4.06 -9.95 -20.52
N SER A 76 4.37 -10.52 -19.36
CA SER A 76 4.26 -11.97 -19.15
C SER A 76 2.79 -12.44 -19.13
N ILE A 77 1.92 -11.70 -18.43
CA ILE A 77 0.50 -12.03 -18.30
C ILE A 77 -0.25 -11.87 -19.62
N TRP A 78 0.00 -10.77 -20.35
CA TRP A 78 -0.82 -10.41 -21.52
C TRP A 78 -0.22 -10.84 -22.86
N LEU A 79 1.10 -10.95 -22.97
CA LEU A 79 1.79 -11.39 -24.19
C LEU A 79 2.30 -12.85 -24.08
N ASN A 80 1.88 -13.58 -23.03
CA ASN A 80 2.25 -14.98 -22.75
C ASN A 80 3.76 -15.23 -22.78
N GLN A 81 4.57 -14.24 -22.40
CA GLN A 81 6.01 -14.40 -22.24
C GLN A 81 6.30 -15.09 -20.90
N PHE A 82 7.27 -15.99 -20.87
CA PHE A 82 7.66 -16.66 -19.62
C PHE A 82 8.43 -15.69 -18.72
N TYR A 83 7.93 -15.48 -17.49
CA TYR A 83 8.65 -14.73 -16.47
C TYR A 83 9.63 -15.65 -15.74
N TYR A 84 10.93 -15.55 -16.05
CA TYR A 84 11.96 -16.45 -15.50
C TYR A 84 12.57 -15.96 -14.17
N ILE A 85 12.34 -14.71 -13.76
CA ILE A 85 13.12 -14.04 -12.71
C ILE A 85 12.36 -13.92 -11.39
N PHE A 86 11.73 -15.01 -10.92
CA PHE A 86 10.96 -15.02 -9.66
C PHE A 86 11.76 -14.62 -8.41
N GLY A 87 13.06 -14.91 -8.37
CA GLY A 87 13.93 -14.48 -7.27
C GLY A 87 14.10 -12.95 -7.19
N PHE A 88 14.18 -12.27 -8.34
CA PHE A 88 14.28 -10.82 -8.40
C PHE A 88 12.95 -10.16 -8.02
N LEU A 89 11.83 -10.74 -8.44
CA LEU A 89 10.50 -10.29 -8.02
C LEU A 89 10.36 -10.23 -6.50
N PHE A 90 10.87 -11.26 -5.80
CA PHE A 90 10.84 -11.29 -4.34
C PHE A 90 11.68 -10.16 -3.72
N ILE A 91 12.87 -9.89 -4.26
CA ILE A 91 13.71 -8.78 -3.80
C ILE A 91 13.00 -7.44 -4.01
N VAL A 92 12.43 -7.22 -5.18
CA VAL A 92 11.68 -5.99 -5.50
C VAL A 92 10.45 -5.85 -4.61
N PHE A 93 9.77 -6.95 -4.29
CA PHE A 93 8.68 -6.94 -3.33
C PHE A 93 9.16 -6.50 -1.93
N VAL A 94 10.29 -6.98 -1.44
CA VAL A 94 10.87 -6.52 -0.16
C VAL A 94 11.22 -5.03 -0.22
N ILE A 95 11.82 -4.55 -1.31
CA ILE A 95 12.12 -3.13 -1.51
C ILE A 95 10.83 -2.30 -1.50
N LEU A 96 9.75 -2.79 -2.12
CA LEU A 96 8.44 -2.14 -2.06
C LEU A 96 7.95 -2.01 -0.60
N LEU A 97 8.03 -3.08 0.20
CA LEU A 97 7.61 -3.02 1.61
C LEU A 97 8.39 -1.95 2.39
N ILE A 98 9.72 -1.91 2.21
CA ILE A 98 10.61 -0.97 2.88
C ILE A 98 10.30 0.46 2.45
N THR A 99 10.20 0.72 1.14
CA THR A 99 9.92 2.05 0.61
C THR A 99 8.53 2.56 1.00
N CYS A 100 7.51 1.69 1.03
CA CYS A 100 6.19 2.04 1.57
C CYS A 100 6.26 2.46 3.04
N ALA A 101 6.99 1.70 3.86
CA ALA A 101 7.17 2.01 5.28
C ALA A 101 7.96 3.32 5.49
N GLU A 102 9.06 3.52 4.76
CA GLU A 102 9.91 4.70 4.87
C GLU A 102 9.16 5.99 4.53
N ILE A 103 8.51 6.04 3.37
CA ILE A 103 7.84 7.26 2.90
C ILE A 103 6.66 7.64 3.80
N THR A 104 5.91 6.64 4.28
CA THR A 104 4.80 6.91 5.20
C THR A 104 5.29 7.41 6.56
N ILE A 105 6.37 6.83 7.11
CA ILE A 105 6.99 7.31 8.36
C ILE A 105 7.48 8.75 8.20
N VAL A 106 8.22 9.06 7.13
CA VAL A 106 8.77 10.41 6.90
C VAL A 106 7.67 11.45 6.76
N LEU A 107 6.63 11.17 5.98
CA LEU A 107 5.50 12.10 5.81
C LEU A 107 4.66 12.23 7.08
N CYS A 108 4.50 11.14 7.84
CA CYS A 108 3.85 11.17 9.14
C CYS A 108 4.66 12.01 10.15
N TYR A 109 5.98 11.91 10.14
CA TYR A 109 6.85 12.70 11.00
C TYR A 109 6.69 14.20 10.72
N PHE A 110 6.81 14.63 9.45
CA PHE A 110 6.60 16.03 9.11
C PHE A 110 5.19 16.53 9.43
N GLN A 111 4.18 15.68 9.25
CA GLN A 111 2.80 16.00 9.63
C GLN A 111 2.69 16.27 11.15
N LEU A 112 3.32 15.42 11.98
CA LEU A 112 3.33 15.58 13.43
C LEU A 112 4.11 16.83 13.87
N CYS A 113 5.24 17.14 13.20
CA CYS A 113 5.97 18.39 13.42
C CYS A 113 5.13 19.63 13.09
N SER A 114 4.15 19.49 12.20
CA SER A 114 3.21 20.54 11.81
C SER A 114 1.97 20.59 12.72
N GLU A 115 2.01 19.90 13.86
CA GLU A 115 0.92 19.78 14.86
C GLU A 115 -0.39 19.17 14.34
N ASP A 116 -0.39 18.47 13.19
CA ASP A 116 -1.56 17.74 12.70
C ASP A 116 -1.53 16.28 13.19
N TYR A 117 -2.42 15.94 14.13
CA TYR A 117 -2.52 14.61 14.72
C TYR A 117 -3.29 13.59 13.87
N ARG A 118 -3.91 13.98 12.74
CA ARG A 118 -4.77 13.11 11.92
C ARG A 118 -3.96 12.24 10.96
N TRP A 119 -3.06 11.43 11.51
CA TRP A 119 -2.11 10.63 10.71
C TRP A 119 -2.69 9.31 10.19
N TRP A 120 -3.78 8.80 10.77
CA TRP A 120 -4.28 7.43 10.53
C TRP A 120 -4.65 7.19 9.07
N TRP A 121 -5.64 7.92 8.55
CA TRP A 121 -6.06 7.78 7.15
C TRP A 121 -5.02 8.33 6.18
N ARG A 122 -4.26 9.36 6.58
CA ARG A 122 -3.25 9.96 5.72
C ARG A 122 -2.10 8.99 5.45
N SER A 123 -1.57 8.32 6.48
CA SER A 123 -0.51 7.31 6.32
C SER A 123 -0.93 6.15 5.42
N TYR A 124 -2.15 5.63 5.61
CA TYR A 124 -2.72 4.58 4.76
C TYR A 124 -2.82 5.03 3.30
N LEU A 125 -3.40 6.21 3.05
CA LEU A 125 -3.61 6.74 1.70
C LEU A 125 -2.29 7.12 1.00
N THR A 126 -1.29 7.59 1.74
CA THR A 126 0.02 7.97 1.20
C THR A 126 0.77 6.80 0.57
N ALA A 127 0.82 5.63 1.22
CA ALA A 127 1.40 4.45 0.57
C ALA A 127 0.43 3.85 -0.46
N GLY A 128 -0.88 3.84 -0.15
CA GLY A 128 -1.92 3.29 -1.03
C GLY A 128 -2.01 3.99 -2.38
N SER A 129 -1.77 5.31 -2.45
CA SER A 129 -1.86 6.10 -3.70
C SER A 129 -0.95 5.59 -4.82
N SER A 130 0.10 4.81 -4.49
CA SER A 130 0.90 4.04 -5.45
C SER A 130 0.07 3.20 -6.43
N ALA A 131 -1.10 2.71 -6.01
CA ALA A 131 -2.04 1.96 -6.83
C ALA A 131 -2.69 2.79 -7.95
N ILE A 132 -2.84 4.11 -7.77
CA ILE A 132 -3.37 5.01 -8.79
C ILE A 132 -2.36 5.10 -9.94
N TYR A 133 -1.07 5.20 -9.63
CA TYR A 133 -0.01 5.20 -10.63
C TYR A 133 0.06 3.85 -11.37
N LEU A 134 -0.09 2.73 -10.64
CA LEU A 134 -0.19 1.40 -11.24
C LEU A 134 -1.35 1.31 -12.24
N PHE A 135 -2.55 1.74 -11.86
CA PHE A 135 -3.71 1.70 -12.73
C PHE A 135 -3.53 2.63 -13.94
N SER A 136 -2.96 3.82 -13.74
CA SER A 136 -2.67 4.77 -14.82
C SER A 136 -1.66 4.19 -15.81
N TYR A 137 -0.64 3.49 -15.32
CA TYR A 137 0.30 2.76 -16.17
C TYR A 137 -0.37 1.62 -16.93
N ALA A 138 -1.30 0.90 -16.30
CA ALA A 138 -2.07 -0.14 -16.98
C ALA A 138 -2.91 0.42 -18.14
N VAL A 139 -3.51 1.61 -17.96
CA VAL A 139 -4.20 2.33 -19.04
C VAL A 139 -3.22 2.68 -20.16
N PHE A 140 -2.06 3.25 -19.83
CA PHE A 140 -1.02 3.57 -20.82
C PHE A 140 -0.52 2.33 -21.59
N TYR A 141 -0.33 1.22 -20.89
CA TYR A 141 0.10 -0.05 -21.48
C TYR A 141 -0.94 -0.60 -22.47
N PHE A 142 -2.23 -0.45 -22.17
CA PHE A 142 -3.33 -0.83 -23.07
C PHE A 142 -3.25 -0.14 -24.43
N PHE A 143 -2.97 1.17 -24.46
CA PHE A 143 -2.93 1.93 -25.71
C PHE A 143 -1.62 1.80 -26.48
N THR A 144 -0.50 1.48 -25.81
CA THR A 144 0.83 1.51 -26.44
C THR A 144 1.39 0.14 -26.80
N LYS A 145 0.98 -0.92 -26.09
CA LYS A 145 1.56 -2.26 -26.23
C LYS A 145 0.53 -3.32 -26.60
N LEU A 146 -0.75 -3.13 -26.27
CA LEU A 146 -1.77 -4.14 -26.49
C LEU A 146 -2.56 -3.85 -27.78
N GLU A 147 -2.52 -4.78 -28.73
CA GLU A 147 -3.32 -4.72 -29.97
C GLU A 147 -4.73 -5.32 -29.75
N ILE A 148 -5.40 -4.93 -28.65
CA ILE A 148 -6.73 -5.45 -28.32
C ILE A 148 -7.79 -4.63 -29.06
N THR A 149 -8.37 -5.20 -30.11
CA THR A 149 -9.43 -4.56 -30.93
C THR A 149 -10.85 -4.85 -30.42
N LYS A 150 -11.04 -5.93 -29.66
CA LYS A 150 -12.36 -6.36 -29.18
C LYS A 150 -12.74 -5.69 -27.87
N VAL A 151 -13.93 -5.09 -27.83
CA VAL A 151 -14.48 -4.40 -26.63
C VAL A 151 -14.55 -5.31 -25.41
N VAL A 152 -15.00 -6.55 -25.57
CA VAL A 152 -15.11 -7.52 -24.45
C VAL A 152 -13.75 -7.80 -23.81
N SER A 153 -12.69 -7.95 -24.61
CA SER A 153 -11.32 -8.15 -24.12
C SER A 153 -10.79 -6.91 -23.41
N GLY A 154 -11.15 -5.71 -23.88
CA GLY A 154 -10.85 -4.45 -23.19
C GLY A 154 -11.50 -4.36 -21.80
N ILE A 155 -12.79 -4.70 -21.70
CA ILE A 155 -13.50 -4.72 -20.41
C ILE A 155 -12.86 -5.70 -19.44
N LEU A 156 -12.50 -6.91 -19.91
CA LEU A 156 -11.82 -7.90 -19.09
C LEU A 156 -10.44 -7.40 -18.62
N TYR A 157 -9.65 -6.80 -19.51
CA TYR A 157 -8.36 -6.21 -19.16
C TYR A 157 -8.50 -5.18 -18.03
N PHE A 158 -9.37 -4.19 -18.20
CA PHE A 158 -9.58 -3.16 -17.18
C PHE A 158 -10.17 -3.73 -15.88
N GLY A 159 -11.04 -4.73 -15.97
CA GLY A 159 -11.56 -5.45 -14.80
C GLY A 159 -10.44 -6.10 -13.99
N TYR A 160 -9.57 -6.89 -14.64
CA TYR A 160 -8.44 -7.52 -13.96
C TYR A 160 -7.45 -6.50 -13.40
N MET A 161 -7.12 -5.45 -14.17
CA MET A 161 -6.20 -4.41 -13.70
C MET A 161 -6.78 -3.60 -12.54
N SER A 162 -8.10 -3.43 -12.47
CA SER A 162 -8.77 -2.79 -11.32
C SER A 162 -8.65 -3.66 -10.06
N ILE A 163 -8.85 -4.98 -10.19
CA ILE A 163 -8.69 -5.91 -9.07
C ILE A 163 -7.24 -5.92 -8.57
N VAL A 164 -6.27 -5.97 -9.48
CA VAL A 164 -4.83 -5.93 -9.15
C VAL A 164 -4.46 -4.61 -8.47
N SER A 165 -4.90 -3.47 -9.02
CA SER A 165 -4.67 -2.16 -8.41
C SER A 165 -5.29 -2.05 -7.02
N TYR A 166 -6.51 -2.56 -6.83
CA TYR A 166 -7.17 -2.57 -5.53
C TYR A 166 -6.42 -3.44 -4.50
N ALA A 167 -5.99 -4.64 -4.90
CA ALA A 167 -5.17 -5.50 -4.04
C ALA A 167 -3.85 -4.83 -3.66
N PHE A 168 -3.21 -4.15 -4.63
CA PHE A 168 -1.99 -3.38 -4.39
C PHE A 168 -2.23 -2.22 -3.42
N PHE A 169 -3.33 -1.49 -3.56
CA PHE A 169 -3.74 -0.39 -2.66
C PHE A 169 -3.91 -0.87 -1.21
N VAL A 170 -4.59 -2.00 -1.02
CA VAL A 170 -4.79 -2.58 0.32
C VAL A 170 -3.46 -3.04 0.92
N LEU A 171 -2.61 -3.68 0.12
CA LEU A 171 -1.29 -4.13 0.57
C LEU A 171 -0.39 -2.95 0.98
N THR A 172 -0.14 -2.00 0.07
CA THR A 172 0.76 -0.87 0.35
C THR A 172 0.22 0.03 1.45
N GLY A 173 -1.10 0.28 1.46
CA GLY A 173 -1.77 1.08 2.49
C GLY A 173 -1.67 0.45 3.88
N THR A 174 -1.88 -0.87 4.02
CA THR A 174 -1.77 -1.54 5.32
C THR A 174 -0.35 -1.51 5.87
N ILE A 175 0.66 -1.75 5.02
CA ILE A 175 2.08 -1.66 5.42
C ILE A 175 2.41 -0.27 5.93
N GLY A 176 1.99 0.76 5.19
CA GLY A 176 2.20 2.16 5.58
C GLY A 176 1.53 2.52 6.90
N PHE A 177 0.29 2.07 7.11
CA PHE A 177 -0.43 2.30 8.35
C PHE A 177 0.26 1.64 9.55
N TYR A 178 0.65 0.37 9.45
CA TYR A 178 1.32 -0.33 10.55
C TYR A 178 2.72 0.23 10.84
N ALA A 179 3.45 0.65 9.81
CA ALA A 179 4.74 1.33 9.97
C ALA A 179 4.60 2.64 10.76
N CYS A 180 3.62 3.48 10.39
CA CYS A 180 3.32 4.71 11.11
C CYS A 180 2.81 4.45 12.53
N LEU A 181 1.94 3.46 12.74
CA LEU A 181 1.45 3.10 14.08
C LEU A 181 2.60 2.70 15.00
N TRP A 182 3.53 1.87 14.52
CA TRP A 182 4.71 1.48 15.27
C TRP A 182 5.62 2.67 15.59
N PHE A 183 5.87 3.52 14.59
CA PHE A 183 6.68 4.74 14.73
C PHE A 183 6.10 5.73 15.75
N VAL A 184 4.81 6.03 15.65
CA VAL A 184 4.07 6.93 16.54
C VAL A 184 4.15 6.43 17.97
N ARG A 185 3.85 5.14 18.21
CA ARG A 185 3.97 4.54 19.54
C ARG A 185 5.39 4.64 20.09
N LYS A 186 6.39 4.43 19.24
CA LYS A 186 7.79 4.50 19.68
C LYS A 186 8.19 5.91 20.11
N ILE A 187 7.83 6.94 19.35
CA ILE A 187 8.09 8.33 19.71
C ILE A 187 7.37 8.69 21.01
N TYR A 188 6.06 8.45 21.09
CA TYR A 188 5.27 8.84 22.26
C TYR A 188 5.66 8.07 23.53
N SER A 189 6.10 6.81 23.42
CA SER A 189 6.64 6.06 24.57
C SER A 189 7.99 6.58 25.08
N SER A 190 8.75 7.28 24.24
CA SER A 190 10.08 7.80 24.58
C SER A 190 10.01 9.19 25.20
N VAL A 191 8.89 9.91 25.01
CA VAL A 191 8.65 11.20 25.64
C VAL A 191 8.30 10.95 27.11
N LYS A 192 9.27 11.19 28.01
CA LYS A 192 9.00 11.24 29.45
C LYS A 192 8.12 12.45 29.72
N ILE A 193 6.88 12.18 30.14
CA ILE A 193 6.00 13.20 30.68
C ILE A 193 6.30 13.24 32.19
N ASP A 194 7.26 14.09 32.57
CA ASP A 194 7.38 14.57 33.96
C ASP A 194 6.30 15.64 34.20
#